data_AF-A0A6L9ZL57-F1
#
_entry.id   AF-A0A6L9ZL57-F1
#
_cell.length_a   1.000
_cell.length_b   1.000
_cell.length_c   1.000
_cell.angle_alpha   90.00
_cell.angle_beta   90.00
_cell.angle_gamma   90.00
#
_symmetry.space_group_name_H-M   'P 1'
#
loop_
_entity.id
_entity.type
_entity.pdbx_description
1 polymer ?
#
loop_
_entity_poly.entity_id
_entity_poly.type
_entity_poly.pdbx_seq_one_letter_code
_entity_poly.pdbx_strand_id
1 'polypeptide(L)' 'RQYGGSNMGNLGGKWTDEWYFHNHPYSLDLCLPPLGVLILKLDDQKTQAGL' A
#
# COMPACT_ATOMS: atom_id res chain seq x y z
N ARG A 1 9.80 -13.56 15.57
CA ARG A 1 9.20 -13.16 14.27
C ARG A 1 7.76 -13.63 14.28
N GLN A 2 6.76 -12.78 14.02
CA GLN A 2 5.34 -13.12 14.24
C GLN A 2 4.77 -14.16 13.26
N TYR A 3 5.19 -14.14 11.98
CA TYR A 3 4.60 -14.99 10.93
C TYR A 3 5.62 -15.73 10.05
N GLY A 4 6.90 -15.76 10.43
CA GLY A 4 7.93 -16.52 9.69
C GLY A 4 8.34 -15.98 8.31
N GLY A 5 7.72 -14.91 7.81
CA GLY A 5 8.04 -14.30 6.52
C GLY A 5 9.36 -13.51 6.46
N SER A 6 9.73 -13.06 5.26
CA SER A 6 10.95 -12.28 4.97
C SER A 6 10.94 -10.86 5.52
N ASN A 7 9.79 -10.37 6.01
CA ASN A 7 9.57 -8.99 6.45
C ASN A 7 9.70 -7.93 5.33
N MET A 8 9.61 -8.35 4.06
CA MET A 8 9.54 -7.45 2.92
C MET A 8 8.11 -6.88 2.79
N GLY A 9 7.95 -5.58 2.56
CA GLY A 9 6.65 -4.93 2.44
C GLY A 9 6.75 -3.40 2.39
N ASN A 10 5.60 -2.71 2.54
CA ASN A 10 5.48 -1.27 2.33
C ASN A 10 5.61 -0.42 3.62
N LEU A 11 6.35 -0.90 4.63
CA LEU A 11 6.63 -0.19 5.89
C LEU A 11 5.40 0.49 6.56
N GLY A 12 4.26 -0.21 6.56
CA GLY A 12 3.02 0.23 7.22
C GLY A 12 1.96 0.83 6.30
N GLY A 13 2.33 1.36 5.13
CA GLY A 13 1.39 1.93 4.16
C GLY A 13 2.11 2.81 3.13
N LYS A 14 1.43 3.15 2.04
CA LYS A 14 1.96 4.03 0.99
C LYS A 14 0.88 5.00 0.54
N TRP A 15 1.29 6.24 0.26
CA TRP A 15 0.41 7.25 -0.35
C TRP A 15 0.18 6.90 -1.82
N THR A 16 -1.02 7.22 -2.30
CA THR A 16 -1.34 7.10 -3.72
C THR A 16 -0.68 8.20 -4.52
N ASP A 17 -0.18 7.86 -5.70
CA ASP A 17 0.29 8.82 -6.68
C ASP A 17 -0.85 9.22 -7.63
N GLU A 18 -0.85 10.47 -8.10
CA GLU A 18 -1.75 10.97 -9.16
C GLU A 18 -1.33 10.46 -10.55
N TRP A 19 -1.25 9.14 -10.66
CA TRP A 19 -0.83 8.44 -11.87
C TRP A 19 -1.92 7.48 -12.30
N TYR A 20 -2.51 7.77 -13.47
CA TYR A 20 -3.49 6.92 -14.13
C TYR A 20 -2.95 5.51 -14.41
N PHE A 21 -3.57 4.51 -13.82
CA PHE A 21 -3.18 3.10 -13.99
C PHE A 21 -4.38 2.18 -13.82
N HIS A 22 -4.45 1.10 -14.61
CA HIS A 22 -5.58 0.13 -14.57
C HIS A 22 -6.97 0.78 -14.60
N ASN A 23 -7.15 1.84 -15.38
CA ASN A 23 -8.38 2.64 -15.48
C ASN A 23 -8.83 3.36 -14.20
N HIS A 24 -7.91 3.60 -13.26
CA HIS A 24 -8.12 4.40 -12.07
C HIS A 24 -7.21 5.65 -12.07
N PRO A 25 -7.68 6.79 -11.55
CA PRO A 25 -6.92 8.04 -11.55
C PRO A 25 -5.74 8.06 -10.56
N TYR A 26 -5.79 7.21 -9.53
CA TYR A 26 -4.75 7.07 -8.51
C TYR A 26 -4.18 5.67 -8.55
N SER A 27 -2.89 5.53 -8.24
CA SER A 27 -2.22 4.24 -8.19
C SER A 27 -1.25 4.12 -7.00
N LEU A 28 -0.84 2.88 -6.71
CA LEU A 28 0.10 2.55 -5.64
C LEU A 28 1.25 1.74 -6.22
N ASP A 29 2.47 2.24 -6.04
CA ASP A 29 3.68 1.46 -6.31
C ASP A 29 3.98 0.53 -5.11
N LEU A 30 3.63 -0.75 -5.20
CA LEU A 30 3.72 -1.67 -4.06
C LEU A 30 4.93 -2.60 -4.14
N CYS A 31 5.64 -2.75 -3.02
CA CYS A 31 6.59 -3.85 -2.82
C CYS A 31 5.82 -5.12 -2.39
N LEU A 32 5.73 -6.09 -3.29
CA LEU A 32 5.04 -7.37 -3.03
C LEU A 32 6.00 -8.39 -2.40
N PRO A 33 5.71 -8.93 -1.19
CA PRO A 33 6.50 -10.01 -0.61
C PRO A 33 6.44 -11.29 -1.45
N PRO A 34 7.55 -12.05 -1.59
CA PRO A 34 7.51 -13.33 -2.27
C PRO A 34 6.55 -14.28 -1.57
N LEU A 35 5.57 -14.82 -2.32
CA LEU A 35 4.53 -15.73 -1.82
C LEU A 35 3.74 -15.17 -0.62
N GLY A 36 3.57 -13.85 -0.55
CA GLY A 36 2.74 -13.19 0.45
C GLY A 36 1.53 -12.50 -0.18
N VAL A 37 0.51 -12.27 0.63
CA VAL A 37 -0.69 -11.50 0.25
C VAL A 37 -0.71 -10.21 1.05
N LEU A 38 -1.06 -9.10 0.39
CA LEU A 38 -1.28 -7.81 1.03
C LEU A 38 -2.78 -7.49 1.04
N ILE A 39 -3.29 -7.05 2.19
CA ILE A 39 -4.63 -6.48 2.32
C ILE A 39 -4.44 -5.03 2.73
N LEU A 40 -4.94 -4.10 1.92
CA LEU A 40 -4.80 -2.66 2.12
C LEU A 40 -6.18 -2.04 2.31
N LYS A 41 -6.24 -1.00 3.13
CA LYS A 41 -7.45 -0.20 3.36
C LYS A 41 -7.08 1.27 3.36
N LEU A 42 -7.89 2.10 2.70
CA LEU A 42 -7.75 3.55 2.77
C LEU A 42 -8.00 4.02 4.21
N ASP A 43 -7.12 4.87 4.71
CA ASP A 43 -7.29 5.55 6.00
C ASP A 43 -7.83 6.95 5.74
N ASP A 44 -9.14 7.11 5.87
CA ASP A 44 -9.84 8.37 5.58
C ASP A 44 -9.35 9.51 6.49
N GLN A 45 -9.02 9.21 7.76
CA GLN A 45 -8.56 10.23 8.71
C GLN A 45 -7.17 10.74 8.33
N LYS A 46 -6.23 9.84 8.00
CA LYS A 46 -4.91 10.27 7.49
C LYS A 46 -5.03 11.02 6.18
N THR A 47 -5.90 10.55 5.28
CA THR A 47 -6.11 11.20 3.98
C THR A 47 -6.63 12.62 4.16
N GLN A 48 -7.63 12.83 5.02
CA GLN A 48 -8.14 14.16 5.33
C GLN A 48 -7.10 15.06 6.02
N ALA A 49 -6.26 14.51 6.89
CA ALA A 49 -5.21 15.28 7.55
C ALA A 49 -4.04 15.67 6.62
N GLY A 50 -3.93 15.04 5.45
CA GLY A 50 -2.91 15.34 4.44
C GLY A 50 -3.38 16.29 3.33
N LEU A 51 -4.67 16.65 3.30
CA LEU A 51 -5.25 17.69 2.44
C LEU A 51 -5.08 19.07 3.07
#